data_AF-A0A524HYH3-F1
#
_entry.id   AF-A0A524HYH3-F1
#
_cell.length_a   1.000
_cell.length_b   1.000
_cell.length_c   1.000
_cell.angle_alpha   90.00
_cell.angle_beta   90.00
_cell.angle_gamma   90.00
#
_symmetry.space_group_name_H-M   'P 1'
#
loop_
_entity.id
_entity.type
_entity.pdbx_description
1 polymer ?
#
loop_
_entity_poly.entity_id
_entity_poly.type
_entity_poly.pdbx_seq_one_letter_code
_entity_poly.pdbx_strand_id
1 'polypeptide(L)'
;MTTPSVYRDKTPDELNDELVKLKKEQFNLRFQRASGQLERTSRVRDVRHDIARIQTVLGQKARGETMVARKAKPAPKTAAKKPAKAAAKSRAKAKK
;
A
#
# COMPACT_ATOMS: atom_id res chain seq x y z
N MET A 1 3.22 -3.65 -19.22
CA MET A 1 3.72 -4.37 -18.02
C MET A 1 5.18 -4.02 -17.80
N THR A 2 5.47 -2.94 -17.08
CA THR A 2 6.80 -2.64 -16.52
C THR A 2 7.18 -3.73 -15.51
N THR A 3 8.43 -4.15 -15.44
CA THR A 3 8.92 -5.11 -14.45
C THR A 3 9.49 -4.37 -13.23
N PRO A 4 9.43 -4.96 -12.01
CA PRO A 4 9.92 -4.30 -10.80
C PRO A 4 11.44 -4.06 -10.78
N SER A 5 12.20 -4.70 -11.68
CA SER A 5 13.64 -4.46 -11.82
C SER A 5 13.95 -3.02 -12.22
N VAL A 6 13.15 -2.41 -13.11
CA VAL A 6 13.37 -1.06 -13.67
C VAL A 6 13.45 0.04 -12.61
N TYR A 7 12.79 -0.14 -11.45
CA TYR A 7 12.76 0.85 -10.38
C TYR A 7 13.87 0.64 -9.33
N ARG A 8 14.57 -0.49 -9.35
CA ARG A 8 15.62 -0.79 -8.36
C ARG A 8 16.90 -0.01 -8.65
N ASP A 9 17.21 0.15 -9.93
CA ASP A 9 18.43 0.79 -10.41
C ASP A 9 18.39 2.33 -10.28
N LYS A 10 17.19 2.90 -10.14
CA LYS A 10 16.97 4.35 -10.00
C LYS A 10 17.32 4.88 -8.62
N THR A 11 17.74 6.13 -8.53
CA THR A 11 18.04 6.80 -7.26
C THR A 11 16.75 7.09 -6.47
N PRO A 12 16.80 7.25 -5.13
CA PRO A 12 15.62 7.58 -4.35
C PRO A 12 14.94 8.88 -4.78
N ASP A 13 15.70 9.88 -5.24
CA ASP A 13 15.16 11.16 -5.71
C ASP A 13 14.42 11.00 -7.04
N GLU A 14 15.00 10.28 -8.01
CA GLU A 14 14.34 9.94 -9.28
C GLU A 14 13.03 9.18 -9.07
N LEU A 15 13.00 8.26 -8.09
CA LEU A 15 11.80 7.52 -7.74
C LEU A 15 10.70 8.42 -7.17
N ASN A 16 11.07 9.45 -6.39
CA ASN A 16 10.10 10.43 -5.89
C ASN A 16 9.54 11.29 -7.01
N ASP A 17 10.38 11.75 -7.95
CA ASP A 17 9.94 12.52 -9.11
C ASP A 17 8.99 11.72 -10.00
N GLU A 18 9.30 10.45 -10.25
CA GLU A 18 8.45 9.56 -11.04
C GLU A 18 7.13 9.25 -10.33
N LEU A 19 7.16 9.12 -9.00
CA LEU A 19 5.96 8.97 -8.18
C LEU A 19 5.03 10.20 -8.31
N VAL A 20 5.59 11.42 -8.31
CA VAL A 20 4.80 12.64 -8.52
C VAL A 20 4.18 12.66 -9.92
N LYS A 21 4.95 12.30 -10.96
CA LYS A 21 4.45 12.21 -12.34
C LYS A 21 3.29 11.21 -12.45
N LEU A 22 3.45 10.00 -11.91
CA LEU A 22 2.43 8.95 -11.94
C LEU A 22 1.17 9.31 -11.13
N LYS A 23 1.31 10.07 -10.03
CA LYS A 23 0.15 10.57 -9.27
C LYS A 23 -0.65 11.60 -10.07
N LYS A 24 0.01 12.49 -10.82
CA LYS A 24 -0.67 13.42 -11.74
C LYS A 24 -1.40 12.67 -12.84
N GLU A 25 -0.75 11.67 -13.45
CA GLU A 25 -1.38 10.81 -14.44
C GLU A 25 -2.59 10.06 -13.86
N GLN A 26 -2.47 9.50 -12.66
CA GLN A 26 -3.58 8.85 -11.97
C GLN A 26 -4.76 9.80 -11.74
N PHE A 27 -4.51 11.04 -11.35
CA PHE A 27 -5.55 12.05 -11.18
C PHE A 27 -6.29 12.33 -12.49
N ASN A 28 -5.55 12.53 -13.57
CA ASN A 28 -6.12 12.75 -14.91
C ASN A 28 -6.95 11.55 -15.37
N LEU A 29 -6.47 10.33 -15.17
CA LEU A 29 -7.21 9.10 -15.51
C LEU A 29 -8.49 8.95 -14.66
N ARG A 30 -8.48 9.37 -13.40
CA ARG A 30 -9.69 9.38 -12.55
C ARG A 30 -10.70 10.42 -13.05
N PHE A 31 -10.23 11.58 -13.48
CA PHE A 31 -11.08 12.61 -14.08
C PHE A 31 -11.70 12.14 -15.40
N GLN A 32 -10.90 11.59 -16.31
CA GLN A 32 -11.37 11.00 -17.58
C GLN A 32 -12.35 9.86 -17.37
N ARG A 33 -12.15 9.04 -16.33
CA ARG A 33 -13.10 7.99 -15.96
C ARG A 33 -14.44 8.56 -15.49
N ALA A 34 -14.42 9.66 -14.73
CA ALA A 34 -15.62 10.32 -14.27
C ALA A 34 -16.36 11.05 -15.39
N SER A 35 -15.64 11.60 -16.39
CA SER A 35 -16.24 12.23 -17.58
C SER A 35 -16.72 11.25 -18.65
N GLY A 36 -16.45 9.94 -18.48
CA GLY A 36 -16.83 8.91 -19.46
C GLY A 36 -15.98 8.88 -20.73
N GLN A 37 -14.91 9.69 -20.82
CA GLN A 37 -14.04 9.79 -22.00
C GLN A 37 -12.79 8.90 -21.91
N LEU A 38 -12.80 7.88 -21.06
CA LEU A 38 -11.63 7.04 -20.81
C LEU A 38 -11.46 5.97 -21.89
N GLU A 39 -10.58 6.23 -22.86
CA GLU A 39 -10.32 5.28 -23.95
C GLU A 39 -9.42 4.10 -23.54
N ARG A 40 -8.48 4.32 -22.60
CA ARG A 40 -7.49 3.30 -22.21
C ARG A 40 -7.66 2.85 -20.76
N THR A 41 -8.59 1.92 -20.53
CA THR A 41 -8.90 1.37 -19.20
C THR A 41 -7.74 0.58 -18.58
N SER A 42 -6.95 -0.14 -19.39
CA SER A 42 -5.76 -0.87 -18.94
C SER A 42 -4.71 0.03 -18.28
N ARG A 43 -4.59 1.27 -18.76
CA ARG A 43 -3.60 2.23 -18.24
C ARG A 43 -3.85 2.58 -16.77
N VAL A 44 -5.12 2.60 -16.35
CA VAL A 44 -5.49 2.82 -14.93
C VAL A 44 -4.89 1.73 -14.04
N ARG A 45 -4.90 0.48 -14.50
CA ARG A 45 -4.31 -0.64 -13.77
C ARG A 45 -2.80 -0.52 -13.74
N ASP A 46 -2.17 -0.21 -14.87
CA ASP A 46 -0.71 -0.07 -14.97
C ASP A 46 -0.17 1.03 -14.03
N VAL A 47 -0.75 2.22 -14.08
CA VAL A 47 -0.35 3.36 -13.22
C VAL A 47 -0.48 3.01 -11.73
N ARG A 48 -1.53 2.28 -11.33
CA ARG A 48 -1.68 1.79 -9.95
C ARG A 48 -0.55 0.83 -9.54
N HIS A 49 -0.15 -0.07 -10.43
CA HIS A 49 0.93 -1.02 -10.16
C HIS A 49 2.29 -0.32 -10.11
N ASP A 50 2.53 0.66 -10.98
CA ASP A 50 3.78 1.42 -10.99
C ASP A 50 3.97 2.21 -9.69
N ILE A 51 2.93 2.90 -9.21
CA ILE A 51 2.96 3.59 -7.91
C ILE A 51 3.28 2.60 -6.78
N ALA A 52 2.61 1.45 -6.74
CA ALA A 52 2.83 0.44 -5.71
C ALA A 52 4.25 -0.13 -5.74
N ARG A 53 4.81 -0.34 -6.94
CA ARG A 53 6.19 -0.82 -7.11
C ARG A 53 7.21 0.18 -6.62
N ILE A 54 7.08 1.46 -6.98
CA ILE A 54 7.98 2.52 -6.53
C ILE A 54 7.95 2.63 -5.00
N GLN A 55 6.75 2.65 -4.40
CA GLN A 55 6.61 2.67 -2.94
C GLN A 55 7.24 1.46 -2.27
N THR A 56 7.14 0.28 -2.89
CA THR A 56 7.78 -0.93 -2.38
C THR A 56 9.30 -0.84 -2.42
N VAL A 57 9.88 -0.33 -3.51
CA VAL A 57 11.33 -0.16 -3.64
C VAL A 57 11.85 0.88 -2.65
N LEU A 58 11.17 2.02 -2.50
CA LEU A 58 11.52 3.03 -1.49
C LEU A 58 11.49 2.43 -0.08
N GLY A 59 10.47 1.62 0.24
CA GLY A 59 10.38 0.89 1.50
C GLY A 59 11.48 -0.14 1.70
N GLN A 60 11.89 -0.86 0.65
CA GLN A 60 13.01 -1.81 0.69
C GLN A 60 14.34 -1.10 0.95
N LYS A 61 14.59 0.04 0.28
CA LYS A 61 15.77 0.88 0.48
C LYS A 61 15.82 1.44 1.92
N ALA A 62 14.69 1.91 2.44
CA ALA A 62 14.59 2.42 3.81
C ALA A 62 14.83 1.34 4.89
N ARG A 63 14.47 0.09 4.62
CA ARG A 63 14.68 -1.05 5.54
C ARG A 63 16.08 -1.66 5.45
N GLY A 64 16.94 -1.19 4.54
CA GLY A 64 18.23 -1.81 4.26
C GLY A 64 18.13 -3.24 3.72
N GLU A 65 16.92 -3.68 3.31
CA GLU A 65 16.66 -5.01 2.79
C GLU A 65 17.09 -5.06 1.31
N THR A 66 18.40 -5.14 1.06
CA THR A 66 18.89 -5.71 -0.19
C THR A 66 18.44 -7.18 -0.23
N MET A 67 17.89 -7.61 -1.37
CA MET A 67 16.97 -8.74 -1.51
C MET A 67 17.53 -10.15 -1.20
N VAL A 68 18.70 -10.28 -0.56
CA VAL A 68 19.35 -11.58 -0.29
C VAL A 68 18.70 -12.34 0.88
N ALA A 69 17.94 -11.69 1.77
CA ALA A 69 17.50 -12.31 3.03
C ALA A 69 16.14 -13.05 3.02
N ARG A 70 15.39 -13.13 1.91
CA ARG A 70 14.01 -13.67 1.93
C ARG A 70 13.87 -15.21 1.82
N LYS A 71 14.91 -15.99 2.09
CA LYS A 71 14.80 -17.48 2.14
C LYS A 71 14.33 -18.05 3.49
N ALA A 72 13.90 -17.24 4.45
CA ALA A 72 13.27 -17.74 5.68
C ALA A 72 11.77 -17.36 5.76
N LYS A 73 10.90 -18.34 5.51
CA LYS A 73 9.46 -18.36 5.86
C LYS A 73 9.29 -18.48 7.39
N PRO A 74 8.07 -18.38 7.99
CA PRO A 74 6.76 -17.91 7.50
C PRO A 74 6.04 -16.91 8.47
N ALA A 75 4.89 -16.35 8.05
CA ALA A 75 3.86 -15.75 8.93
C ALA A 75 3.28 -16.82 9.89
N PRO A 76 2.53 -16.55 11.01
CA PRO A 76 1.55 -15.46 11.19
C PRO A 76 1.41 -14.88 12.62
N LYS A 77 0.82 -13.67 12.78
CA LYS A 77 -0.08 -13.40 13.92
C LYS A 77 -1.28 -12.57 13.47
N THR A 78 -2.42 -13.17 13.71
CA THR A 78 -3.80 -12.81 13.46
C THR A 78 -4.28 -11.61 14.29
N ALA A 79 -5.27 -10.93 13.74
CA ALA A 79 -6.06 -9.89 14.38
C ALA A 79 -6.87 -10.42 15.59
N ALA A 80 -6.88 -9.66 16.69
CA ALA A 80 -7.99 -9.56 17.66
C ALA A 80 -7.69 -8.35 18.57
N LYS A 81 -8.33 -7.18 18.41
CA LYS A 81 -9.67 -6.77 18.87
C LYS A 81 -9.56 -5.78 20.06
N LYS A 82 -9.63 -4.50 19.70
CA LYS A 82 -10.05 -3.30 20.44
C LYS A 82 -10.85 -3.56 21.74
N PRO A 83 -10.52 -2.97 22.91
CA PRO A 83 -11.44 -2.92 24.04
C PRO A 83 -12.20 -1.58 24.01
N ALA A 84 -13.49 -1.63 23.69
CA ALA A 84 -14.40 -0.53 23.96
C ALA A 84 -15.83 -1.06 24.19
N LYS A 85 -16.23 -1.20 25.46
CA LYS A 85 -17.57 -0.81 25.91
C LYS A 85 -17.61 -0.63 27.43
N ALA A 86 -18.15 0.51 27.81
CA ALA A 86 -18.43 0.94 29.17
C ALA A 86 -19.72 0.32 29.73
N ALA A 87 -19.92 0.61 31.03
CA ALA A 87 -21.20 0.79 31.74
C ALA A 87 -21.74 -0.39 32.61
N ALA A 88 -21.61 -0.15 33.93
CA ALA A 88 -22.72 0.09 34.86
C ALA A 88 -23.40 -1.08 35.61
N LYS A 89 -23.32 -0.94 36.94
CA LYS A 89 -24.39 -1.05 37.96
C LYS A 89 -24.98 -2.42 38.33
N SER A 90 -24.56 -2.82 39.54
CA SER A 90 -25.43 -3.01 40.72
C SER A 90 -26.15 -4.35 40.96
N ARG A 91 -26.24 -4.66 42.26
CA ARG A 91 -27.20 -5.52 42.99
C ARG A 91 -26.92 -7.03 43.12
N ALA A 92 -26.51 -7.35 44.36
CA ALA A 92 -27.24 -8.19 45.32
C ALA A 92 -27.13 -9.73 45.30
N LYS A 93 -26.84 -10.24 46.51
CA LYS A 93 -27.28 -11.50 47.15
C LYS A 93 -26.82 -12.86 46.57
N ALA A 94 -25.94 -13.53 47.33
CA ALA A 94 -26.01 -14.97 47.70
C ALA A 94 -24.96 -15.21 48.81
N LYS A 95 -25.31 -15.23 50.10
CA LYS A 95 -25.74 -16.40 50.89
C LYS A 95 -24.71 -17.55 50.89
N LYS A 96 -23.82 -17.56 51.89
CA LYS A 96 -23.64 -18.68 52.83
C LYS A 96 -22.97 -18.16 54.10
#